data_AF-A0A3D4VYB1-F1
#
_entry.id   AF-A0A3D4VYB1-F1
#
_cell.length_a   1.000
_cell.length_b   1.000
_cell.length_c   1.000
_cell.angle_alpha   90.00
_cell.angle_beta   90.00
_cell.angle_gamma   90.00
#
_symmetry.space_group_name_H-M   'P 1'
#
loop_
_entity.id
_entity.type
_entity.pdbx_description
1 polymer ?
#
loop_
_entity_poly.entity_id
_entity_poly.type
_entity_poly.pdbx_seq_one_letter_code
_entity_poly.pdbx_strand_id
1 'polypeptide(L)'
;MILVRDIRLPLSAGEPQAFEKALHLARIPRSKAAHLGVARLSVDARHGQPKLVYTIAVTLKDEGEESAYAGASPCVAIRGKTDLSVQNGTQRLPHRPVVCGLGPAGLFAALLLARQGYKPIVLERGPALDERVKAVEHFSATGELDPNANIQFGEGGAGTFSDGKLTTRIGDELCGFVTEVFLQHGAPEEIAWKQKPHVGTDLLR
;
A
#
# COMPACT_ATOMS: atom_id res chain seq x y z
N MET A 1 11.15 -4.51 -13.15
CA MET A 1 11.01 -5.53 -12.09
C MET A 1 10.28 -6.77 -12.59
N ILE A 2 10.82 -7.96 -12.31
CA ILE A 2 10.23 -9.25 -12.65
C ILE A 2 9.51 -9.81 -11.42
N LEU A 3 8.28 -10.27 -11.59
CA LEU A 3 7.49 -10.95 -10.56
C LEU A 3 7.37 -12.43 -10.88
N VAL A 4 7.77 -13.28 -9.93
CA VAL A 4 7.59 -14.73 -10.01
C VAL A 4 6.54 -15.16 -9.01
N ARG A 5 5.38 -15.59 -9.51
CA ARG A 5 4.15 -15.85 -8.74
C ARG A 5 3.99 -17.34 -8.40
N ASP A 6 3.03 -17.64 -7.53
CA ASP A 6 2.60 -19.00 -7.15
C ASP A 6 3.74 -19.92 -6.67
N ILE A 7 4.72 -19.35 -5.97
CA ILE A 7 5.80 -20.13 -5.37
C ILE A 7 5.28 -20.76 -4.08
N ARG A 8 4.85 -22.01 -4.17
CA ARG A 8 4.32 -22.78 -3.04
C ARG A 8 5.41 -23.48 -2.26
N LEU A 9 5.41 -23.29 -0.95
CA LEU A 9 6.36 -23.85 0.01
C LEU A 9 5.64 -24.30 1.30
N PRO A 10 6.20 -25.27 2.06
CA PRO A 10 5.66 -25.65 3.37
C PRO A 10 5.77 -24.50 4.39
N LEU A 11 5.01 -24.56 5.49
CA LEU A 11 5.05 -23.52 6.54
C LEU A 11 6.41 -23.40 7.24
N SER A 12 7.23 -24.45 7.22
CA SER A 12 8.59 -24.45 7.76
C SER A 12 9.61 -23.76 6.84
N ALA A 13 9.21 -23.37 5.63
CA ALA A 13 10.11 -22.75 4.67
C ALA A 13 10.33 -21.26 4.95
N GLY A 14 11.56 -20.81 4.71
CA GLY A 14 11.93 -19.39 4.80
C GLY A 14 12.00 -18.71 3.44
N GLU A 15 12.12 -17.38 3.47
CA GLU A 15 12.28 -16.54 2.26
C GLU A 15 13.44 -16.95 1.34
N PRO A 16 14.63 -17.37 1.84
CA PRO A 16 15.73 -17.78 0.96
C PRO A 16 15.35 -18.91 0.00
N GLN A 17 14.51 -19.86 0.46
CA GLN A 17 14.04 -20.96 -0.39
C GLN A 17 13.07 -20.46 -1.47
N ALA A 18 12.26 -19.45 -1.17
CA ALA A 18 11.39 -18.81 -2.15
C ALA A 18 12.21 -18.04 -3.20
N PHE A 19 13.27 -17.36 -2.78
CA PHE A 19 14.17 -16.62 -3.67
C PHE A 19 14.88 -17.54 -4.67
N GLU A 20 15.47 -18.64 -4.21
CA GLU A 20 16.13 -19.61 -5.10
C GLU A 20 15.14 -20.25 -6.09
N LYS A 21 13.95 -20.61 -5.60
CA LYS A 21 12.89 -21.15 -6.47
C LYS A 21 12.41 -20.12 -7.50
N ALA A 22 12.36 -18.84 -7.15
CA ALA A 22 12.00 -17.77 -8.06
C ALA A 22 13.01 -17.62 -9.21
N LEU A 23 14.30 -17.56 -8.88
CA LEU A 23 15.37 -17.46 -9.88
C LEU A 23 15.36 -18.64 -10.84
N HIS A 24 15.19 -19.86 -10.31
CA HIS A 24 15.10 -21.07 -11.13
C HIS A 24 13.89 -21.02 -12.09
N LEU A 25 12.70 -20.70 -11.58
CA LEU A 25 11.47 -20.62 -12.40
C LEU A 25 11.54 -19.53 -13.46
N ALA A 26 12.17 -18.40 -13.16
CA ALA A 26 12.37 -17.30 -14.09
C ALA A 26 13.58 -17.47 -15.01
N ARG A 27 14.40 -18.51 -14.80
CA ARG A 27 15.65 -18.74 -15.53
C ARG A 27 16.62 -17.54 -15.42
N ILE A 28 16.60 -16.86 -14.28
CA ILE A 28 17.47 -15.71 -14.01
C ILE A 28 18.73 -16.21 -13.29
N PRO A 29 19.93 -16.02 -13.87
CA PRO A 29 21.18 -16.30 -13.16
C PRO A 29 21.30 -15.42 -11.91
N ARG A 30 21.73 -16.00 -10.78
CA ARG A 30 21.91 -15.26 -9.52
C ARG A 30 22.81 -14.03 -9.68
N SER A 31 23.81 -14.11 -10.57
CA SER A 31 24.73 -13.02 -10.89
C SER A 31 24.06 -11.78 -11.49
N LYS A 32 22.94 -11.95 -12.19
CA LYS A 32 22.15 -10.88 -12.80
C LYS A 32 21.14 -10.25 -11.84
N ALA A 33 20.77 -10.93 -10.76
CA ALA A 33 19.85 -10.40 -9.76
C ALA A 33 20.57 -9.39 -8.82
N ALA A 34 20.14 -8.14 -8.83
CA ALA A 34 20.58 -7.11 -7.90
C ALA A 34 19.89 -7.25 -6.54
N HIS A 35 18.56 -7.39 -6.56
CA HIS A 35 17.74 -7.48 -5.36
C HIS A 35 16.64 -8.52 -5.51
N LEU A 36 16.36 -9.24 -4.44
CA LEU A 36 15.27 -10.21 -4.31
C LEU A 36 14.44 -9.80 -3.10
N GLY A 37 13.14 -9.65 -3.30
CA GLY A 37 12.22 -9.27 -2.22
C GLY A 37 10.91 -10.02 -2.33
N VAL A 38 10.23 -10.18 -1.19
CA VAL A 38 8.87 -10.70 -1.18
C VAL A 38 7.94 -9.59 -1.66
N ALA A 39 7.32 -9.77 -2.82
CA ALA A 39 6.27 -8.87 -3.32
C ALA A 39 4.89 -9.23 -2.77
N ARG A 40 4.67 -10.51 -2.44
CA ARG A 40 3.45 -10.97 -1.76
C ARG A 40 3.71 -12.26 -0.98
N LEU A 41 3.19 -12.36 0.24
CA LEU A 41 3.06 -13.61 0.98
C LEU A 41 1.60 -13.87 1.35
N SER A 42 1.15 -15.10 1.08
CA SER A 42 -0.18 -15.60 1.42
C SER A 42 -0.12 -17.02 1.94
N VAL A 43 -1.20 -17.47 2.58
CA VAL A 43 -1.38 -18.86 3.04
C VAL A 43 -2.50 -19.50 2.23
N ASP A 44 -2.22 -20.60 1.53
CA ASP A 44 -3.23 -21.46 0.93
C ASP A 44 -3.55 -22.60 1.91
N ALA A 45 -4.70 -22.50 2.56
CA ALA A 45 -5.23 -23.49 3.51
C ALA A 45 -6.50 -24.17 2.98
N ARG A 46 -6.78 -24.10 1.67
CA ARG A 46 -8.03 -24.64 1.10
C ARG A 46 -8.05 -26.17 1.02
N HIS A 47 -6.88 -26.79 0.82
CA HIS A 47 -6.76 -28.24 0.62
C HIS A 47 -5.50 -28.81 1.29
N GLY A 48 -5.68 -29.86 2.09
CA GLY A 48 -4.57 -30.57 2.73
C GLY A 48 -3.79 -29.71 3.72
N GLN A 49 -2.48 -29.96 3.83
CA GLN A 49 -1.60 -29.17 4.70
C GLN A 49 -1.44 -27.74 4.16
N PRO A 50 -1.59 -26.70 5.01
CA PRO A 50 -1.44 -25.32 4.60
C PRO A 50 -0.06 -25.04 3.99
N LYS A 51 -0.03 -24.21 2.96
CA LYS A 51 1.20 -23.82 2.26
C LYS A 51 1.36 -22.31 2.25
N LEU A 52 2.61 -21.86 2.36
CA LEU A 52 2.98 -20.50 2.03
C LEU A 52 3.00 -20.36 0.51
N VAL A 53 2.40 -19.28 0.02
CA VAL A 53 2.38 -18.93 -1.41
C VAL A 53 3.02 -17.57 -1.56
N TYR A 54 4.23 -17.57 -2.11
CA TYR A 54 5.05 -16.39 -2.35
C TYR A 54 4.85 -15.85 -3.77
N THR A 55 4.91 -14.53 -3.88
CA THR A 55 5.31 -13.82 -5.10
C THR A 55 6.61 -13.11 -4.82
N ILE A 56 7.65 -13.42 -5.59
CA ILE A 56 8.98 -12.83 -5.43
C ILE A 56 9.20 -11.77 -6.50
N ALA A 57 9.64 -10.61 -6.07
CA ALA A 57 10.13 -9.54 -6.91
C ALA A 57 11.64 -9.72 -7.13
N VAL A 58 12.05 -9.71 -8.40
CA VAL A 58 13.44 -9.74 -8.82
C VAL A 58 13.75 -8.42 -9.53
N THR A 59 14.75 -7.71 -9.03
CA THR A 59 15.33 -6.54 -9.69
C THR A 59 16.66 -6.96 -10.29
N LEU A 60 16.85 -6.71 -11.59
CA LEU A 60 18.09 -7.02 -12.29
C LEU A 60 19.12 -5.92 -12.04
N LYS A 61 20.41 -6.25 -12.22
CA LYS A 61 21.49 -5.26 -12.18
C LYS A 61 21.43 -4.32 -13.39
N ASP A 62 21.18 -4.89 -14.56
CA ASP A 62 21.07 -4.15 -15.81
C ASP A 62 19.58 -3.86 -16.07
N GLU A 63 19.17 -2.61 -15.84
CA GLU A 63 17.80 -2.16 -16.11
C GLU A 63 17.49 -2.24 -17.61
N GLY A 64 16.32 -2.77 -17.98
CA GLY A 64 15.86 -2.90 -19.36
C GLY A 64 15.95 -4.33 -19.92
N GLU A 65 16.70 -5.22 -19.29
CA GLU A 65 16.77 -6.63 -19.68
C GLU A 65 15.54 -7.45 -19.23
N GLU A 66 14.62 -6.90 -18.44
CA GLU A 66 13.50 -7.68 -17.87
C GLU A 66 12.63 -8.33 -18.95
N SER A 67 12.47 -7.67 -20.09
CA SER A 67 11.72 -8.16 -21.25
C SER A 67 12.21 -9.52 -21.76
N ALA A 68 13.51 -9.80 -21.63
CA ALA A 68 14.11 -11.08 -22.03
C ALA A 68 13.63 -12.27 -21.18
N TYR A 69 13.07 -12.00 -20.00
CA TYR A 69 12.55 -13.01 -19.08
C TYR A 69 11.02 -13.12 -19.13
N ALA A 70 10.35 -12.26 -19.92
CA ALA A 70 8.91 -12.38 -20.16
C ALA A 70 8.60 -13.77 -20.75
N GLY A 71 7.63 -14.47 -20.17
CA GLY A 71 7.20 -15.77 -20.69
C GLY A 71 8.17 -16.93 -20.45
N ALA A 72 9.23 -16.75 -19.64
CA ALA A 72 10.10 -17.86 -19.23
C ALA A 72 9.31 -19.01 -18.54
N SER A 73 8.21 -18.66 -17.88
CA SER A 73 7.22 -19.56 -17.29
C SER A 73 5.87 -18.82 -17.15
N PRO A 74 4.71 -19.52 -17.13
CA PRO A 74 3.40 -18.89 -16.89
C PRO A 74 3.31 -18.09 -15.58
N CYS A 75 4.18 -18.39 -14.60
CA CYS A 75 4.22 -17.68 -13.32
C CYS A 75 5.09 -16.41 -13.33
N VAL A 76 5.77 -16.11 -14.44
CA VAL A 76 6.66 -14.95 -14.57
C VAL A 76 5.92 -13.82 -15.26
N ALA A 77 5.85 -12.67 -14.59
CA ALA A 77 5.23 -11.46 -15.12
C ALA A 77 6.19 -10.27 -14.95
N ILE A 78 6.18 -9.35 -15.91
CA ILE A 78 6.89 -8.08 -15.75
C ILE A 78 5.93 -7.08 -15.15
N ARG A 79 6.39 -6.39 -14.10
CA ARG A 79 5.66 -5.25 -13.53
C ARG A 79 6.41 -3.98 -13.89
N GLY A 80 5.77 -3.15 -14.70
CA GLY A 80 6.20 -1.77 -14.92
C GLY A 80 5.92 -0.90 -13.70
N LYS A 81 6.54 0.28 -13.65
CA LYS A 81 6.12 1.33 -12.72
C LYS A 81 4.74 1.82 -13.18
N THR A 82 3.81 1.97 -12.23
CA THR A 82 2.55 2.66 -12.51
C THR A 82 2.87 4.10 -12.85
N ASP A 83 2.48 4.56 -14.04
CA ASP A 83 2.58 5.98 -14.37
C ASP A 83 1.46 6.74 -13.66
N LEU A 84 1.85 7.62 -12.74
CA LEU A 84 0.93 8.49 -12.02
C LEU A 84 1.03 9.93 -12.53
N SER A 85 1.62 10.12 -13.71
CA SER A 85 1.65 11.42 -14.36
C SER A 85 0.22 11.89 -14.59
N VAL A 86 -0.01 13.16 -14.25
CA VAL A 86 -1.30 13.83 -14.48
C VAL A 86 -1.04 14.89 -15.52
N GLN A 87 -1.85 14.90 -16.58
CA GLN A 87 -1.84 16.01 -17.54
C GLN A 87 -2.47 17.23 -16.88
N ASN A 88 -1.65 18.25 -16.63
CA ASN A 88 -2.12 19.50 -16.07
C ASN A 88 -2.93 20.30 -17.11
N GLY A 89 -3.95 21.03 -16.62
CA GLY A 89 -4.71 21.94 -17.47
C GLY A 89 -3.86 23.10 -17.97
N THR A 90 -4.26 23.69 -19.10
CA THR A 90 -3.57 24.84 -19.71
C THR A 90 -4.02 26.19 -19.15
N GLN A 91 -5.15 26.22 -18.44
CA GLN A 91 -5.72 27.43 -17.86
C GLN A 91 -5.37 27.55 -16.38
N ARG A 92 -5.02 28.76 -15.96
CA ARG A 92 -4.80 29.07 -14.55
C ARG A 92 -6.13 29.07 -13.80
N LEU A 93 -6.20 28.33 -12.70
CA LEU A 93 -7.36 28.40 -11.81
C LEU A 93 -7.42 29.78 -11.15
N PRO A 94 -8.59 30.46 -11.15
CA PRO A 94 -8.76 31.75 -10.48
C PRO A 94 -8.69 31.63 -8.95
N HIS A 95 -8.99 30.45 -8.41
CA HIS A 95 -8.98 30.15 -6.98
C HIS A 95 -8.27 28.83 -6.70
N ARG A 96 -7.78 28.68 -5.45
CA ARG A 96 -7.20 27.42 -4.97
C ARG A 96 -8.30 26.34 -4.92
N PRO A 97 -8.03 25.09 -5.32
CA PRO A 97 -8.99 24.01 -5.17
C PRO A 97 -9.22 23.72 -3.69
N VAL A 98 -10.46 23.33 -3.36
CA VAL A 98 -10.86 22.97 -2.00
C VAL A 98 -11.12 21.47 -1.94
N VAL A 99 -10.57 20.80 -0.94
CA VAL A 99 -10.82 19.40 -0.60
C VAL A 99 -11.61 19.38 0.70
N CYS A 100 -12.80 18.80 0.68
CA CYS A 100 -13.65 18.66 1.87
C CYS A 100 -13.49 17.27 2.47
N GLY A 101 -12.98 17.20 3.69
CA GLY A 101 -12.69 16.01 4.47
C GLY A 101 -11.19 15.66 4.47
N LEU A 102 -10.67 15.30 5.65
CA LEU A 102 -9.29 14.86 5.86
C LEU A 102 -9.21 13.35 6.16
N GLY A 103 -10.12 12.57 5.57
CA GLY A 103 -10.00 11.10 5.50
C GLY A 103 -9.05 10.64 4.39
N PRO A 104 -8.85 9.33 4.18
CA PRO A 104 -7.90 8.81 3.19
C PRO A 104 -8.11 9.36 1.78
N ALA A 105 -9.36 9.43 1.31
CA ALA A 105 -9.66 9.99 -0.01
C ALA A 105 -9.26 11.47 -0.12
N GLY A 106 -9.55 12.27 0.90
CA GLY A 106 -9.18 13.69 0.96
C GLY A 106 -7.67 13.91 1.07
N LEU A 107 -6.99 13.10 1.91
CA LEU A 107 -5.53 13.11 2.04
C LEU A 107 -4.84 12.85 0.71
N PHE A 108 -5.23 11.79 -0.01
CA PHE A 108 -4.62 11.48 -1.31
C PHE A 108 -4.99 12.50 -2.40
N ALA A 109 -6.21 13.03 -2.41
CA ALA A 109 -6.59 14.11 -3.33
C ALA A 109 -5.76 15.38 -3.08
N ALA A 110 -5.63 15.80 -1.82
CA ALA A 110 -4.85 16.97 -1.43
C ALA A 110 -3.35 16.76 -1.71
N LEU A 111 -2.80 15.58 -1.42
CA LEU A 111 -1.41 15.24 -1.70
C LEU A 111 -1.09 15.36 -3.19
N LEU A 112 -1.94 14.80 -4.06
CA LEU A 112 -1.73 14.86 -5.50
C LEU A 112 -1.84 16.30 -6.03
N LEU A 113 -2.87 17.05 -5.60
CA LEU A 113 -3.01 18.48 -5.95
C LEU A 113 -1.80 19.31 -5.48
N ALA A 114 -1.31 19.06 -4.27
CA ALA A 114 -0.15 19.75 -3.71
C ALA A 114 1.14 19.43 -4.50
N ARG A 115 1.39 18.15 -4.84
CA ARG A 115 2.53 17.73 -5.65
C ARG A 115 2.52 18.34 -7.06
N GLN A 116 1.34 18.62 -7.59
CA GLN A 116 1.16 19.31 -8.87
C GLN A 116 1.15 20.85 -8.75
N GLY A 117 1.41 21.41 -7.56
CA GLY A 117 1.55 22.85 -7.36
C GLY A 117 0.22 23.63 -7.25
N TYR A 118 -0.92 22.95 -7.19
CA TYR A 118 -2.24 23.60 -7.13
C TYR A 118 -2.57 24.23 -5.76
N LYS A 119 -1.76 23.96 -4.73
CA LYS A 119 -1.92 24.53 -3.37
C LYS A 119 -3.34 24.34 -2.81
N PRO A 120 -3.84 23.11 -2.66
CA PRO A 120 -5.21 22.88 -2.18
C PRO A 120 -5.44 23.50 -0.79
N ILE A 121 -6.70 23.82 -0.49
CA ILE A 121 -7.19 24.10 0.86
C ILE A 121 -7.94 22.85 1.31
N VAL A 122 -7.58 22.29 2.46
CA VAL A 122 -8.29 21.14 3.03
C VAL A 122 -9.16 21.62 4.18
N LEU A 123 -10.43 21.26 4.17
CA LEU A 123 -11.39 21.58 5.21
C LEU A 123 -11.84 20.28 5.88
N GLU A 124 -11.60 20.14 7.17
CA GLU A 124 -12.11 19.04 8.00
C GLU A 124 -13.06 19.62 9.05
N ARG A 125 -14.19 18.95 9.26
CA ARG A 125 -15.21 19.42 10.22
C ARG A 125 -14.83 19.08 11.66
N GLY A 126 -14.12 17.97 11.86
CA GLY A 126 -13.68 17.54 13.16
C GLY A 126 -12.29 18.05 13.52
N PRO A 127 -11.84 17.78 14.75
CA PRO A 127 -10.62 18.35 15.26
C PRO A 127 -9.37 17.58 14.80
N ALA A 128 -8.21 18.12 15.18
CA ALA A 128 -6.93 17.43 15.08
C ALA A 128 -6.93 16.14 15.92
N LEU A 129 -6.03 15.22 15.59
CA LEU A 129 -5.98 13.86 16.14
C LEU A 129 -5.93 13.82 17.67
N ASP A 130 -5.08 14.62 18.31
CA ASP A 130 -4.94 14.65 19.77
C ASP A 130 -6.25 15.03 20.49
N GLU A 131 -6.96 16.03 19.97
CA GLU A 131 -8.25 16.48 20.50
C GLU A 131 -9.35 15.46 20.19
N ARG A 132 -9.28 14.84 19.01
CA ARG A 132 -10.20 13.78 18.58
C ARG A 132 -10.11 12.55 19.46
N VAL A 133 -8.90 12.12 19.83
CA VAL A 133 -8.67 10.99 20.75
C VAL A 133 -9.32 11.27 22.10
N LYS A 134 -9.10 12.45 22.68
CA LYS A 134 -9.73 12.86 23.95
C LYS A 134 -11.26 12.82 23.89
N ALA A 135 -11.84 13.29 22.80
CA ALA A 135 -13.30 13.28 22.62
C ALA A 135 -13.86 11.85 22.53
N VAL A 136 -13.16 10.94 21.82
CA VAL A 136 -13.54 9.53 21.72
C VAL A 136 -13.39 8.80 23.06
N GLU A 137 -12.34 9.09 23.82
CA GLU A 137 -12.13 8.54 25.16
C GLU A 137 -13.21 9.03 26.14
N HIS A 138 -13.53 10.33 26.10
CA HIS A 138 -14.62 10.91 26.90
C HIS A 138 -15.95 10.23 26.58
N PHE A 139 -16.32 10.14 25.30
CA PHE A 139 -17.52 9.42 24.87
C PHE A 139 -17.54 7.97 25.37
N SER A 140 -16.40 7.27 25.29
CA SER A 140 -16.29 5.88 25.75
C SER A 140 -16.49 5.75 27.27
N ALA A 141 -16.09 6.76 28.04
CA ALA A 141 -16.20 6.77 29.50
C ALA A 141 -17.58 7.26 30.01
N THR A 142 -18.21 8.20 29.31
CA THR A 142 -19.40 8.92 29.80
C THR A 142 -20.67 8.66 28.99
N GLY A 143 -20.54 8.21 27.74
CA GLY A 143 -21.63 8.13 26.77
C GLY A 143 -22.01 9.47 26.13
N GLU A 144 -21.32 10.57 26.47
CA GLU A 144 -21.58 11.90 25.92
C GLU A 144 -20.89 12.06 24.55
N LEU A 145 -21.69 12.10 23.49
CA LEU A 145 -21.19 12.21 22.12
C LEU A 145 -20.97 13.67 21.73
N ASP A 146 -19.76 13.99 21.24
CA ASP A 146 -19.52 15.20 20.44
C ASP A 146 -19.85 14.92 18.96
N PRO A 147 -20.86 15.59 18.37
CA PRO A 147 -21.23 15.39 16.96
C PRO A 147 -20.16 15.80 15.95
N ASN A 148 -19.16 16.59 16.35
CA ASN A 148 -18.05 17.04 15.50
C ASN A 148 -16.73 16.34 15.80
N ALA A 149 -16.56 15.71 16.97
CA ALA A 149 -15.33 15.01 17.35
C ALA A 149 -15.64 13.56 17.78
N ASN A 150 -15.53 12.61 16.84
CA ASN A 150 -15.86 11.20 17.10
C ASN A 150 -15.13 10.25 16.15
N ILE A 151 -15.42 8.96 16.27
CA ILE A 151 -14.80 7.90 15.45
C ILE A 151 -14.96 8.10 13.94
N GLN A 152 -15.94 8.91 13.50
CA GLN A 152 -16.18 9.19 12.07
C GLN A 152 -15.55 10.50 11.60
N PHE A 153 -15.56 11.56 12.42
CA PHE A 153 -15.21 12.92 12.02
C PHE A 153 -13.96 13.45 12.74
N GLY A 154 -13.11 14.15 11.98
CA GLY A 154 -11.81 14.67 12.40
C GLY A 154 -10.65 14.15 11.56
N GLU A 155 -9.43 14.51 11.95
CA GLU A 155 -8.20 14.18 11.23
C GLU A 155 -8.05 12.67 10.99
N GLY A 156 -7.76 12.29 9.73
CA GLY A 156 -7.68 10.90 9.26
C GLY A 156 -9.03 10.22 9.00
N GLY A 157 -10.15 10.90 9.32
CA GLY A 157 -11.52 10.41 9.08
C GLY A 157 -11.81 9.07 9.76
N ALA A 158 -12.71 8.27 9.19
CA ALA A 158 -13.08 6.98 9.75
C ALA A 158 -11.94 5.94 9.77
N GLY A 159 -10.84 6.18 9.05
CA GLY A 159 -9.69 5.27 8.99
C GLY A 159 -8.90 5.20 10.29
N THR A 160 -8.81 6.32 11.02
CA THR A 160 -7.98 6.49 12.22
C THR A 160 -8.30 5.49 13.33
N PHE A 161 -9.60 5.29 13.62
CA PHE A 161 -10.07 4.38 14.68
C PHE A 161 -10.41 2.98 14.15
N SER A 162 -9.74 2.57 13.08
CA SER A 162 -9.87 1.24 12.49
C SER A 162 -8.60 0.44 12.68
N ASP A 163 -8.69 -0.88 12.45
CA ASP A 163 -7.52 -1.77 12.39
C ASP A 163 -6.58 -1.43 11.20
N GLY A 164 -6.92 -0.47 10.34
CA GLY A 164 -6.06 -0.03 9.23
C GLY A 164 -5.92 -1.07 8.13
N LYS A 165 -6.91 -1.96 7.96
CA LYS A 165 -6.91 -3.03 6.95
C LYS A 165 -6.94 -2.45 5.54
N LEU A 166 -5.99 -2.84 4.70
CA LEU A 166 -5.88 -2.43 3.30
C LEU A 166 -6.35 -3.55 2.36
N THR A 167 -7.66 -3.81 2.32
CA THR A 167 -8.22 -5.06 1.73
C THR A 167 -9.02 -4.88 0.45
N THR A 168 -9.35 -3.66 0.03
CA THR A 168 -10.19 -3.41 -1.14
C THR A 168 -9.37 -3.07 -2.38
N ARG A 169 -9.97 -3.26 -3.57
CA ARG A 169 -9.37 -2.97 -4.89
C ARG A 169 -8.06 -3.74 -5.16
N ILE A 170 -7.96 -4.98 -4.70
CA ILE A 170 -6.82 -5.86 -5.00
C ILE A 170 -6.64 -5.96 -6.51
N GLY A 171 -5.50 -5.47 -7.02
CA GLY A 171 -5.17 -5.44 -8.44
C GLY A 171 -5.28 -4.06 -9.10
N ASP A 172 -5.79 -3.05 -8.40
CA ASP A 172 -5.77 -1.66 -8.85
C ASP A 172 -4.33 -1.12 -8.84
N GLU A 173 -3.95 -0.45 -9.93
CA GLU A 173 -2.60 0.07 -10.14
C GLU A 173 -2.24 1.16 -9.13
N LEU A 174 -3.24 1.85 -8.56
CA LEU A 174 -3.08 2.89 -7.54
C LEU A 174 -2.75 2.33 -6.16
N CYS A 175 -3.03 1.05 -5.88
CA CYS A 175 -2.70 0.45 -4.58
C CYS A 175 -1.20 0.54 -4.27
N GLY A 176 -0.35 0.36 -5.28
CA GLY A 176 1.10 0.48 -5.12
C GLY A 176 1.52 1.87 -4.64
N PHE A 177 0.94 2.91 -5.24
CA PHE A 177 1.17 4.30 -4.85
C PHE A 177 0.74 4.58 -3.41
N VAL A 178 -0.47 4.17 -3.05
CA VAL A 178 -1.03 4.37 -1.71
C VAL A 178 -0.15 3.71 -0.64
N THR A 179 0.25 2.46 -0.88
CA THR A 179 1.15 1.72 0.01
C THR A 179 2.51 2.41 0.14
N GLU A 180 3.12 2.83 -0.98
CA GLU A 180 4.40 3.54 -0.95
C GLU A 180 4.33 4.85 -0.14
N VAL A 181 3.27 5.63 -0.33
CA VAL A 181 3.05 6.87 0.43
C VAL A 181 2.92 6.56 1.92
N PHE A 182 2.20 5.52 2.32
CA PHE A 182 2.12 5.14 3.74
C PHE A 182 3.48 4.74 4.32
N LEU A 183 4.28 3.96 3.58
CA LEU A 183 5.64 3.59 4.01
C LEU A 183 6.54 4.82 4.19
N GLN A 184 6.47 5.78 3.26
CA GLN A 184 7.20 7.05 3.35
C GLN A 184 6.85 7.87 4.59
N HIS A 185 5.67 7.63 5.19
CA HIS A 185 5.17 8.33 6.38
C HIS A 185 5.09 7.42 7.62
N GLY A 186 5.89 6.35 7.66
CA GLY A 186 6.13 5.58 8.88
C GLY A 186 5.25 4.34 9.07
N ALA A 187 4.46 3.94 8.08
CA ALA A 187 3.73 2.67 8.16
C ALA A 187 4.69 1.46 8.15
N PRO A 188 4.31 0.31 8.75
CA PRO A 188 5.17 -0.86 8.85
C PRO A 188 5.58 -1.42 7.49
N GLU A 189 6.85 -1.78 7.29
CA GLU A 189 7.35 -2.34 6.02
C GLU A 189 6.56 -3.56 5.51
N GLU A 190 5.99 -4.32 6.45
CA GLU A 190 5.17 -5.49 6.16
C GLU A 190 3.91 -5.22 5.34
N ILE A 191 3.42 -3.96 5.31
CA ILE A 191 2.26 -3.62 4.46
C ILE A 191 2.58 -3.74 2.96
N ALA A 192 3.86 -3.73 2.58
CA ALA A 192 4.30 -3.85 1.19
C ALA A 192 4.06 -5.24 0.59
N TRP A 193 3.98 -6.28 1.43
CA TRP A 193 4.05 -7.66 0.96
C TRP A 193 3.09 -8.63 1.64
N LYS A 194 2.50 -8.33 2.81
CA LYS A 194 1.46 -9.19 3.38
C LYS A 194 0.17 -9.13 2.53
N GLN A 195 -0.48 -10.29 2.29
CA GLN A 195 -1.72 -10.36 1.51
C GLN A 195 -2.91 -9.61 2.15
N LYS A 196 -2.95 -9.55 3.48
CA LYS A 196 -3.96 -8.81 4.24
C LYS A 196 -3.23 -7.81 5.14
N PRO A 197 -2.66 -6.75 4.54
CA PRO A 197 -1.87 -5.81 5.30
C PRO A 197 -2.80 -4.96 6.16
N HIS A 198 -2.29 -4.58 7.33
CA HIS A 198 -2.93 -3.67 8.26
C HIS A 198 -1.85 -2.74 8.80
N VAL A 199 -2.18 -1.46 8.91
CA VAL A 199 -1.25 -0.46 9.49
C VAL A 199 -1.23 -0.57 11.01
N GLY A 200 -2.36 -0.97 11.62
CA GLY A 200 -2.53 -1.02 13.07
C GLY A 200 -2.98 0.32 13.65
N THR A 201 -3.96 0.28 14.55
CA THR A 201 -4.60 1.47 15.12
C THR A 201 -3.62 2.40 15.82
N ASP A 202 -2.64 1.87 16.54
CA ASP A 202 -1.65 2.66 17.30
C ASP A 202 -0.66 3.44 16.42
N LEU A 203 -0.53 3.08 15.15
CA LEU A 203 0.27 3.83 14.18
C LEU A 203 -0.55 4.83 13.37
N LEU A 204 -1.88 4.74 13.49
CA LEU A 204 -2.81 5.68 12.87
C LEU A 204 -3.24 6.81 13.82
N ARG A 205 -2.94 6.69 15.11
CA ARG A 205 -3.26 7.66 16.17
C ARG A 205 -2.02 8.16 16.90
#